data_AF-A0A2U1TDN0-F1
#
_entry.id   AF-A0A2U1TDN0-F1
#
_cell.length_a   1.000
_cell.length_b   1.000
_cell.length_c   1.000
_cell.angle_alpha   90.00
_cell.angle_beta   90.00
_cell.angle_gamma   90.00
#
_symmetry.space_group_name_H-M   'P 1'
#
loop_
_entity.id
_entity.type
_entity.pdbx_description
1 polymer ?
#
loop_
_entity_poly.entity_id
_entity_poly.type
_entity_poly.pdbx_seq_one_letter_code
_entity_poly.pdbx_strand_id
1 'polypeptide(L)'
;MIWDSVRDIITITLVMVSALMCAAAGIGLFRFPDVLSRLHAATKPQILGLMCACAGVAANDPRIATFALLTAIIIFQGLTAPITAHMVARAAYRSNHLRRDLLIRDELADRVERIERARTAADPDAGAADESADRTAGESDR
;
A
#
# COMPACT_ATOMS: atom_id res chain seq x y z
N MET A 1 -40.99 14.21 9.85
CA MET A 1 -40.35 15.39 10.48
C MET A 1 -39.31 14.98 11.54
N ILE A 2 -39.67 14.41 12.70
CA ILE A 2 -38.66 13.96 13.70
C ILE A 2 -37.71 12.88 13.17
N TRP A 3 -38.23 11.90 12.43
CA TRP A 3 -37.44 10.81 11.86
C TRP A 3 -36.41 11.30 10.82
N ASP A 4 -36.78 12.32 10.05
CA ASP A 4 -35.90 12.93 9.05
C ASP A 4 -34.78 13.70 9.74
N SER A 5 -35.12 14.50 10.77
CA SER A 5 -34.12 15.21 11.58
C SER A 5 -33.14 14.28 12.28
N VAL A 6 -33.58 13.12 12.77
CA VAL A 6 -32.69 12.14 13.39
C VAL A 6 -31.71 11.55 12.36
N ARG A 7 -32.19 11.24 11.15
CA ARG A 7 -31.33 10.75 10.06
C ARG A 7 -30.31 11.80 9.64
N ASP A 8 -30.73 13.06 9.50
CA ASP A 8 -29.83 14.17 9.15
C ASP A 8 -28.71 14.33 10.18
N ILE A 9 -29.03 14.30 11.47
CA ILE A 9 -28.04 14.42 12.56
C ILE A 9 -27.03 13.24 12.50
N ILE A 10 -27.50 12.02 12.28
CA ILE A 10 -26.64 10.84 12.14
C ILE A 10 -25.72 10.99 10.92
N THR A 11 -26.26 11.37 9.77
CA THR A 11 -25.50 11.54 8.53
C THR A 11 -24.46 12.64 8.68
N ILE A 12 -24.80 13.80 9.25
CA ILE A 12 -23.86 14.89 9.51
C ILE A 12 -22.72 14.42 10.41
N THR A 13 -23.04 13.70 11.50
CA THR A 13 -22.02 13.20 12.43
C THR A 13 -21.08 12.19 11.75
N LEU A 14 -21.63 11.24 10.98
CA LEU A 14 -20.84 10.24 10.26
C LEU A 14 -19.92 10.87 9.20
N VAL A 15 -20.43 11.87 8.46
CA VAL A 15 -19.65 12.58 7.45
C VAL A 15 -18.53 13.41 8.10
N MET A 16 -18.81 14.07 9.23
CA MET A 16 -17.79 14.79 9.99
C MET A 16 -16.69 13.86 10.50
N VAL A 17 -17.04 12.70 11.05
CA VAL A 17 -16.07 11.69 11.48
C VAL A 17 -15.27 11.16 10.29
N SER A 18 -15.92 10.90 9.16
CA SER A 18 -15.25 10.48 7.93
C SER A 18 -14.22 11.52 7.46
N ALA A 19 -14.58 12.80 7.45
CA ALA A 19 -13.68 13.89 7.07
C ALA A 19 -12.46 13.97 7.99
N LEU A 20 -12.65 13.83 9.31
CA LEU A 20 -11.55 13.79 10.28
C LEU A 20 -10.63 12.59 10.07
N MET A 21 -11.18 11.42 9.74
CA MET A 21 -10.39 10.23 9.45
C MET A 21 -9.59 10.36 8.15
N CYS A 22 -10.18 10.96 7.10
CA CYS A 22 -9.47 11.29 5.85
C CYS A 22 -8.32 12.29 6.11
N ALA A 23 -8.56 13.30 6.93
CA ALA A 23 -7.52 14.25 7.33
C ALA A 23 -6.40 13.55 8.12
N ALA A 24 -6.74 12.65 9.05
CA ALA A 24 -5.78 11.87 9.81
C ALA A 24 -4.94 10.94 8.91
N ALA A 25 -5.55 10.31 7.90
CA ALA A 25 -4.83 9.50 6.90
C ALA A 25 -3.81 10.34 6.12
N GLY A 26 -4.20 11.55 5.70
CA GLY A 26 -3.32 12.50 5.03
C GLY A 26 -2.16 12.97 5.92
N ILE A 27 -2.45 13.33 7.18
CA ILE A 27 -1.42 13.75 8.15
C ILE A 27 -0.46 12.58 8.45
N GLY A 28 -0.96 11.35 8.59
CA GLY A 28 -0.15 10.15 8.77
C GLY A 28 0.84 9.96 7.61
N LEU A 29 0.42 10.25 6.37
CA LEU A 29 1.28 10.16 5.20
C LEU A 29 2.43 11.19 5.21
N PHE A 30 2.24 12.37 5.81
CA PHE A 30 3.26 13.42 5.95
C PHE A 30 4.18 13.22 7.17
N ARG A 31 3.70 12.57 8.25
CA ARG A 31 4.44 12.43 9.51
C ARG A 31 5.48 11.30 9.50
N PHE A 32 5.20 10.20 8.80
CA PHE A 32 6.08 9.02 8.83
C PHE A 32 7.14 9.05 7.73
N PRO A 33 8.43 8.87 8.06
CA PRO A 33 9.54 8.88 7.09
C PRO A 33 9.76 7.53 6.39
N ASP A 34 9.13 6.45 6.85
CA ASP A 34 9.29 5.09 6.32
C ASP A 34 8.05 4.66 5.49
N VAL A 35 8.28 4.08 4.31
CA VAL A 35 7.25 3.76 3.31
C VAL A 35 6.24 2.75 3.85
N LEU A 36 6.70 1.74 4.58
CA LEU A 36 5.84 0.69 5.13
C LEU A 36 4.99 1.23 6.29
N SER A 37 5.60 2.06 7.14
CA SER A 37 4.93 2.77 8.22
C SER A 37 3.90 3.78 7.70
N ARG A 38 4.19 4.48 6.60
CA ARG A 38 3.24 5.37 5.90
C ARG A 38 2.04 4.62 5.34
N LEU A 39 2.27 3.46 4.71
CA LEU A 39 1.19 2.61 4.18
C LEU A 39 0.26 2.13 5.30
N HIS A 40 0.79 1.66 6.43
CA HIS A 40 -0.05 1.25 7.56
C HIS A 40 -0.77 2.41 8.24
N ALA A 41 -0.09 3.55 8.41
CA ALA A 41 -0.67 4.73 9.05
C ALA A 41 -1.73 5.42 8.19
N ALA A 42 -1.59 5.38 6.85
CA ALA A 42 -2.56 5.98 5.94
C ALA A 42 -3.75 5.05 5.65
N THR A 43 -3.53 3.75 5.48
CA THR A 43 -4.60 2.82 5.07
C THR A 43 -5.62 2.54 6.17
N LYS A 44 -5.19 2.44 7.44
CA LYS A 44 -6.11 2.14 8.56
C LYS A 44 -7.18 3.22 8.78
N PRO A 45 -6.85 4.51 8.91
CA PRO A 45 -7.86 5.56 9.03
C PRO A 45 -8.67 5.73 7.74
N GLN A 46 -8.05 5.50 6.57
CA GLN A 46 -8.73 5.68 5.29
C GLN A 46 -9.90 4.69 5.08
N ILE A 47 -9.70 3.40 5.40
CA ILE A 47 -10.77 2.40 5.29
C ILE A 47 -11.89 2.70 6.28
N LEU A 48 -11.56 3.10 7.52
CA LEU A 48 -12.55 3.50 8.52
C LEU A 48 -13.33 4.74 8.09
N GLY A 49 -12.64 5.75 7.56
CA GLY A 49 -13.26 6.97 7.03
C GLY A 49 -14.21 6.67 5.88
N LEU A 50 -13.83 5.78 4.96
CA LEU A 50 -14.68 5.36 3.85
C LEU A 50 -15.93 4.61 4.36
N MET A 51 -15.77 3.68 5.31
CA MET A 51 -16.91 2.96 5.89
C MET A 51 -17.88 3.92 6.58
N CYS A 52 -17.39 4.92 7.31
CA CYS A 52 -18.23 5.96 7.90
C CYS A 52 -18.96 6.81 6.84
N ALA A 53 -18.28 7.20 5.75
CA ALA A 53 -18.93 7.93 4.66
C ALA A 53 -20.03 7.09 4.00
N CYS A 54 -19.73 5.84 3.64
CA CYS A 54 -20.69 4.94 3.02
C CYS A 54 -21.91 4.70 3.93
N ALA A 55 -21.69 4.51 5.23
CA ALA A 55 -22.78 4.36 6.19
C ALA A 55 -23.64 5.64 6.31
N GLY A 56 -23.03 6.83 6.26
CA GLY A 56 -23.75 8.10 6.29
C GLY A 56 -24.63 8.31 5.05
N VAL A 57 -24.12 7.93 3.88
CA VAL A 57 -24.87 7.98 2.61
C VAL A 57 -25.99 6.93 2.61
N ALA A 58 -25.72 5.71 3.05
CA ALA A 58 -26.72 4.64 3.13
C ALA A 58 -27.87 4.95 4.11
N ALA A 59 -27.57 5.65 5.20
CA ALA A 59 -28.58 6.09 6.17
C ALA A 59 -29.50 7.18 5.61
N ASN A 60 -28.99 8.02 4.70
CA ASN A 60 -29.75 9.11 4.10
C ASN A 60 -30.54 8.69 2.85
N ASP A 61 -29.96 7.80 2.03
CA ASP A 61 -30.57 7.36 0.77
C ASP A 61 -30.59 5.82 0.64
N PRO A 62 -31.63 5.14 1.16
CA PRO A 62 -31.71 3.69 1.20
C PRO A 62 -32.15 3.07 -0.14
N ARG A 63 -31.66 3.57 -1.27
CA ARG A 63 -31.95 3.01 -2.60
C ARG A 63 -31.00 1.86 -2.92
N ILE A 64 -31.54 0.84 -3.60
CA ILE A 64 -30.76 -0.32 -4.06
C ILE A 64 -29.60 0.11 -4.97
N ALA A 65 -29.82 1.11 -5.84
CA ALA A 65 -28.78 1.68 -6.69
C ALA A 65 -27.62 2.29 -5.88
N THR A 66 -27.95 2.99 -4.79
CA THR A 66 -26.97 3.59 -3.86
C THR A 66 -26.17 2.49 -3.17
N PHE A 67 -26.83 1.43 -2.68
CA PHE A 67 -26.13 0.28 -2.09
C PHE A 67 -25.20 -0.43 -3.08
N ALA A 68 -25.61 -0.60 -4.34
CA ALA A 68 -24.78 -1.20 -5.37
C ALA A 68 -23.51 -0.36 -5.63
N LEU A 69 -23.66 0.97 -5.71
CA LEU A 69 -22.55 1.89 -5.87
C LEU A 69 -21.60 1.86 -4.67
N LEU A 70 -22.13 1.92 -3.45
CA LEU A 70 -21.33 1.86 -2.21
C LEU A 70 -20.55 0.56 -2.10
N THR A 71 -21.18 -0.56 -2.44
CA THR A 71 -20.52 -1.88 -2.47
C THR A 71 -19.38 -1.90 -3.49
N ALA A 72 -19.61 -1.37 -4.70
CA ALA A 72 -18.57 -1.26 -5.72
C ALA A 72 -17.40 -0.40 -5.23
N ILE A 73 -17.65 0.74 -4.59
CA ILE A 73 -16.63 1.62 -4.03
C ILE A 73 -15.78 0.88 -2.99
N ILE A 74 -16.41 0.16 -2.05
CA ILE A 74 -15.70 -0.60 -1.01
C ILE A 74 -14.83 -1.69 -1.63
N ILE A 75 -15.34 -2.43 -2.61
CA ILE A 75 -14.60 -3.50 -3.29
C ILE A 75 -13.40 -2.92 -4.06
N PHE A 76 -13.64 -1.90 -4.89
CA PHE A 76 -12.57 -1.27 -5.66
C PHE A 76 -11.50 -0.68 -4.76
N GLN A 77 -11.89 0.07 -3.71
CA GLN A 77 -10.93 0.62 -2.76
C GLN A 77 -10.14 -0.47 -2.04
N GLY A 78 -10.84 -1.54 -1.64
CA GLY A 78 -10.25 -2.71 -0.99
C GLY A 78 -9.26 -3.47 -1.87
N LEU A 79 -9.39 -3.40 -3.20
CA LEU A 79 -8.43 -3.95 -4.16
C LEU A 79 -7.29 -2.96 -4.48
N THR A 80 -7.60 -1.66 -4.61
CA THR A 80 -6.61 -0.63 -4.92
C THR A 80 -5.57 -0.50 -3.80
N ALA A 81 -6.00 -0.55 -2.53
CA ALA A 81 -5.11 -0.42 -1.38
C ALA A 81 -3.98 -1.48 -1.32
N PRO A 82 -4.25 -2.80 -1.39
CA PRO A 82 -3.20 -3.82 -1.38
C PRO A 82 -2.35 -3.82 -2.66
N ILE A 83 -2.94 -3.55 -3.83
CA ILE A 83 -2.17 -3.49 -5.09
C ILE A 83 -1.17 -2.34 -5.03
N THR A 84 -1.61 -1.14 -4.62
CA THR A 84 -0.72 0.01 -4.48
C THR A 84 0.31 -0.23 -3.39
N ALA A 85 -0.06 -0.80 -2.24
CA ALA A 85 0.89 -1.18 -1.20
C ALA A 85 1.97 -2.14 -1.73
N HIS A 86 1.58 -3.16 -2.49
CA HIS A 86 2.51 -4.12 -3.06
C HIS A 86 3.42 -3.51 -4.14
N MET A 87 2.88 -2.67 -5.01
CA MET A 87 3.68 -1.94 -6.02
C MET A 87 4.66 -0.97 -5.37
N VAL A 88 4.23 -0.22 -4.36
CA VAL A 88 5.05 0.72 -3.62
C VAL A 88 6.14 -0.01 -2.82
N ALA A 89 5.83 -1.16 -2.20
CA ALA A 89 6.82 -1.99 -1.52
C ALA A 89 7.89 -2.50 -2.50
N ARG A 90 7.48 -3.00 -3.69
CA ARG A 90 8.43 -3.47 -4.71
C ARG A 90 9.30 -2.33 -5.25
N ALA A 91 8.71 -1.16 -5.47
CA ALA A 91 9.44 0.02 -5.91
C ALA A 91 10.43 0.50 -4.85
N ALA A 92 10.02 0.59 -3.58
CA ALA A 92 10.88 0.98 -2.47
C ALA A 92 12.09 0.04 -2.31
N TYR A 93 11.87 -1.28 -2.45
CA TYR A 93 12.95 -2.27 -2.41
C TYR A 93 13.95 -2.09 -3.57
N ARG A 94 13.45 -1.89 -4.79
CA ARG A 94 14.31 -1.71 -5.98
C ARG A 94 15.07 -0.38 -5.99
N SER A 95 14.51 0.67 -5.40
CA SER A 95 15.13 2.00 -5.36
C SER A 95 16.23 2.13 -4.31
N ASN A 96 16.50 1.11 -3.48
CA ASN A 96 17.46 1.14 -2.36
C ASN A 96 17.23 2.30 -1.36
N HIS A 97 16.02 2.89 -1.39
CA HIS A 97 15.56 3.95 -0.49
C HIS A 97 14.87 3.38 0.77
N LEU A 98 14.96 2.06 0.98
CA LEU A 98 14.58 1.47 2.26
C LEU A 98 15.60 1.90 3.31
N ARG A 99 15.10 2.56 4.35
CA ARG A 99 15.84 2.88 5.56
C ARG A 99 16.25 1.58 6.27
N ARG A 100 17.42 1.03 5.87
CA ARG A 100 18.01 -0.17 6.48
C ARG A 100 18.24 -0.01 7.99
N ASP A 101 18.29 1.23 8.49
CA ASP A 101 18.36 1.59 9.91
C ASP A 101 17.11 1.22 10.73
N LEU A 102 15.95 1.03 10.09
CA LEU A 102 14.70 0.61 10.74
C LEU A 102 14.36 -0.87 10.52
N LEU A 103 15.13 -1.56 9.66
CA LEU A 103 14.89 -2.96 9.31
C LEU A 103 15.65 -3.88 10.28
N ILE A 104 14.98 -4.29 11.36
CA ILE A 104 15.57 -5.21 12.36
C ILE A 104 15.80 -6.62 11.78
N ARG A 105 15.06 -7.01 10.74
CA ARG A 105 15.16 -8.33 10.09
C ARG A 105 14.77 -8.25 8.62
N ASP A 106 15.71 -8.53 7.73
CA ASP A 106 15.48 -8.63 6.28
C ASP A 106 15.56 -10.09 5.82
N GLU A 107 14.46 -10.83 5.96
CA GLU A 107 14.41 -12.21 5.47
C GLU A 107 14.46 -12.32 3.94
N LEU A 108 14.16 -11.23 3.22
CA LEU A 108 14.09 -11.26 1.76
C LEU A 108 15.51 -11.25 1.19
N ALA A 109 16.39 -10.41 1.73
CA ALA A 109 17.82 -10.41 1.40
C ALA A 109 18.44 -11.81 1.65
N ASP A 110 18.20 -12.40 2.82
CA ASP A 110 18.72 -13.74 3.16
C ASP A 110 18.20 -14.85 2.23
N ARG A 111 16.99 -14.69 1.68
CA ARG A 111 16.41 -15.63 0.70
C ARG A 111 17.02 -15.45 -0.68
N VAL A 112 17.21 -14.21 -1.13
CA VAL A 112 17.86 -13.92 -2.42
C VAL A 112 19.29 -14.46 -2.42
N GLU A 113 20.07 -14.17 -1.37
CA GLU A 113 21.45 -14.64 -1.26
C GLU A 113 21.54 -16.18 -1.21
N ARG A 114 20.59 -16.85 -0.54
CA ARG A 114 20.50 -18.33 -0.58
C ARG A 114 20.21 -18.87 -1.97
N ILE A 115 19.32 -18.22 -2.72
CA ILE A 115 18.97 -18.63 -4.10
C ILE A 115 20.17 -18.42 -5.03
N GLU A 116 20.88 -17.29 -4.90
CA GLU A 116 22.11 -17.02 -5.65
C GLU A 116 23.18 -18.06 -5.33
N ARG A 117 23.46 -18.31 -4.05
CA ARG A 117 24.41 -19.36 -3.63
C ARG A 117 24.01 -20.75 -4.12
N ALA A 118 22.72 -21.08 -4.12
CA ALA A 118 22.24 -22.36 -4.65
C ALA A 118 22.38 -22.45 -6.18
N ARG A 119 22.20 -21.34 -6.92
CA ARG A 119 22.45 -21.28 -8.37
C ARG A 119 23.94 -21.45 -8.69
N THR A 120 24.82 -20.73 -8.01
CA THR A 120 26.28 -20.85 -8.19
C THR A 120 26.79 -22.25 -7.85
N ALA A 121 26.18 -22.91 -6.86
CA ALA A 121 26.52 -24.30 -6.51
C ALA A 121 25.96 -25.34 -7.49
N ALA A 122 24.83 -25.06 -8.14
CA ALA A 122 24.20 -25.97 -9.11
C ALA A 122 24.79 -25.84 -10.51
N ASP A 123 25.32 -24.66 -10.86
CA ASP A 123 25.97 -24.39 -12.14
C ASP A 123 27.26 -23.56 -11.93
N PRO A 124 28.41 -24.23 -11.70
CA PRO A 124 29.69 -23.58 -11.45
C PRO A 124 30.23 -22.77 -12.65
N ASP A 125 29.80 -23.11 -13.88
CA ASP A 125 30.24 -22.45 -15.11
C ASP A 125 29.39 -21.21 -15.46
N ALA A 126 28.17 -21.07 -14.91
CA ALA A 126 27.31 -19.91 -15.13
C ALA A 126 27.90 -18.58 -14.60
N GLY A 127 28.68 -18.63 -13.51
CA GLY A 127 29.34 -17.44 -12.94
C GLY A 127 30.51 -16.93 -13.79
N ALA A 128 31.21 -17.83 -14.48
CA ALA A 128 32.32 -17.48 -15.38
C ALA A 128 31.83 -16.81 -16.68
N ALA A 129 30.60 -17.07 -17.10
CA ALA A 129 29.98 -16.44 -18.28
C ALA A 129 29.59 -14.97 -18.02
N ASP A 130 29.10 -14.64 -16.82
CA ASP A 130 28.72 -13.27 -16.43
C ASP A 130 29.98 -12.39 -16.24
N GLU A 131 31.02 -12.94 -15.62
CA GLU A 131 32.30 -12.23 -15.39
C GLU A 131 33.12 -12.05 -16.67
N SER A 132 33.00 -12.97 -17.64
CA SER A 132 33.64 -12.83 -18.95
C SER A 132 32.90 -11.86 -19.88
N ALA A 133 31.57 -11.75 -19.76
CA ALA A 133 30.77 -10.74 -20.46
C ALA A 133 31.06 -9.31 -19.97
N ASP A 134 31.22 -9.11 -18.65
CA ASP A 134 31.58 -7.81 -18.06
C ASP A 134 33.03 -7.40 -18.42
N ARG A 135 33.98 -8.36 -18.43
CA ARG A 135 35.36 -8.12 -18.89
C ARG A 135 35.48 -7.81 -20.38
N THR A 136 34.67 -8.44 -21.24
CA THR A 136 34.66 -8.13 -22.69
C THR A 136 33.96 -6.80 -23.00
N ALA A 137 32.94 -6.41 -22.22
CA ALA A 137 32.32 -5.10 -22.32
C ALA A 137 33.28 -3.96 -21.89
N GLY A 138 34.11 -4.17 -20.87
CA GLY A 138 35.13 -3.21 -20.43
C GLY A 138 36.38 -3.09 -21.31
N GLU A 139 36.66 -4.11 -22.14
CA GLU A 139 37.81 -4.11 -23.09
C GLU A 139 37.45 -3.43 -24.42
N SER A 140 36.18 -3.41 -24.82
CA SER A 140 35.72 -2.80 -26.09
C SER A 140 35.63 -1.27 -26.07
N ASP A 141 35.79 -0.63 -24.90
CA ASP A 141 35.71 0.83 -24.70
C ASP A 141 37.09 1.46 -24.43
N ARG A 142 38.18 0.77 -24.78
CA ARG A 142 39.57 1.27 -24.80
C ARG A 142 40.14 1.22 -26.21
#